data_AF-A0A3D4V1E1-F1
#
_entry.id   AF-A0A3D4V1E1-F1
#
_cell.length_a   1.000
_cell.length_b   1.000
_cell.length_c   1.000
_cell.angle_alpha   90.00
_cell.angle_beta   90.00
_cell.angle_gamma   90.00
#
_symmetry.space_group_name_H-M   'P 1'
#
loop_
_entity.id
_entity.type
_entity.pdbx_description
1 polymer ?
#
loop_
_entity_poly.entity_id
_entity_poly.type
_entity_poly.pdbx_seq_one_letter_code
_entity_poly.pdbx_strand_id
1 'polypeptide(L)' 'MKRSLDTVVISDVHLGTIGCHAIELSQYLNSISPKRVILNGDFIDMWNFRKYYWPEAHMHVIRTLITMMTNSVDIYYL' A
#
# COMPACT_ATOMS: atom_id res chain seq x y z
N MET A 1 0.91 17.52 -9.76
CA MET A 1 2.22 16.91 -10.09
C MET A 1 2.58 15.95 -8.96
N LYS A 2 3.03 14.72 -9.24
CA LYS A 2 3.40 13.75 -8.20
C LYS A 2 4.79 14.06 -7.64
N ARG A 3 5.01 13.81 -6.35
CA ARG A 3 6.32 13.98 -5.69
C ARG A 3 7.27 12.83 -6.09
N SER A 4 8.38 13.16 -6.74
CA SER A 4 9.43 12.18 -7.09
C SER A 4 10.21 11.75 -5.85
N LEU A 5 10.44 10.45 -5.70
CA LEU A 5 11.19 9.87 -4.57
C LEU A 5 12.12 8.77 -5.08
N ASP A 6 13.29 8.60 -4.47
CA ASP A 6 14.13 7.43 -4.76
C ASP A 6 13.58 6.16 -4.09
N THR A 7 13.11 6.27 -2.84
CA THR A 7 12.52 5.14 -2.11
C THR A 7 11.44 5.63 -1.15
N VAL A 8 10.37 4.85 -1.01
CA VAL A 8 9.38 5.00 0.06
C VAL A 8 9.32 3.71 0.85
N VAL A 9 9.29 3.83 2.17
CA VAL A 9 9.10 2.70 3.10
C VAL A 9 7.73 2.86 3.74
N ILE A 10 6.95 1.78 3.75
CA ILE A 10 5.60 1.72 4.27
C ILE A 10 5.56 0.56 5.26
N SER A 11 5.10 0.80 6.48
CA SER A 11 5.11 -0.17 7.58
C SER A 11 3.78 -0.15 8.33
N ASP A 12 3.47 -1.22 9.06
CA ASP A 12 2.33 -1.34 9.98
C ASP A 12 0.97 -0.94 9.37
N VAL A 13 0.73 -1.34 8.12
CA VAL A 13 -0.51 -1.00 7.41
C VAL A 13 -1.69 -1.83 7.89
N HIS A 14 -1.46 -3.11 8.22
CA HIS A 14 -2.48 -4.06 8.66
C HIS A 14 -3.74 -4.03 7.77
N LEU A 15 -3.54 -4.12 6.44
CA LEU A 15 -4.64 -4.13 5.47
C LEU A 15 -5.57 -5.31 5.77
N GLY A 16 -6.87 -5.05 5.85
CA GLY A 16 -7.90 -6.03 6.23
C GLY A 16 -8.41 -5.88 7.66
N THR A 17 -7.89 -4.92 8.42
CA THR A 17 -8.33 -4.59 9.78
C THR A 17 -9.14 -3.29 9.82
N ILE A 18 -9.97 -3.13 10.86
CA ILE A 18 -10.82 -1.94 11.03
C ILE A 18 -9.98 -0.67 11.24
N GLY A 19 -8.82 -0.78 11.89
CA GLY A 19 -7.91 0.34 12.15
C GLY A 19 -7.06 0.76 10.95
N CYS A 20 -7.18 0.10 9.80
CA CYS A 20 -6.38 0.42 8.63
C CYS A 20 -6.81 1.76 8.00
N HIS A 21 -5.87 2.71 7.94
CA HIS A 21 -6.01 4.00 7.25
C HIS A 21 -5.84 3.88 5.73
N ALA A 22 -6.62 3.00 5.10
CA ALA A 22 -6.46 2.66 3.68
C ALA A 22 -6.78 3.84 2.73
N ILE A 23 -7.65 4.76 3.13
CA ILE A 23 -8.00 5.93 2.33
C ILE A 23 -6.81 6.88 2.26
N GLU A 24 -6.23 7.20 3.41
CA GLU A 24 -5.08 8.08 3.57
C GLU A 24 -3.84 7.48 2.90
N LEU A 25 -3.61 6.17 3.09
CA LEU A 25 -2.54 5.44 2.40
C LEU A 25 -2.70 5.52 0.88
N SER A 26 -3.92 5.29 0.38
CA SER A 26 -4.17 5.35 -1.06
C SER A 26 -3.97 6.77 -1.62
N GLN A 27 -4.43 7.80 -0.91
CA GLN A 27 -4.17 9.20 -1.27
C GLN A 27 -2.68 9.51 -1.31
N TYR A 28 -1.93 9.05 -0.31
CA TYR A 28 -0.49 9.22 -0.24
C TYR A 28 0.22 8.54 -1.41
N LEU A 29 -0.08 7.26 -1.69
CA LEU A 29 0.49 6.52 -2.82
C LEU A 29 0.20 7.21 -4.16
N ASN A 30 -1.00 7.75 -4.34
CA ASN A 30 -1.35 8.49 -5.55
C ASN A 30 -0.65 9.84 -5.69
N SER A 31 -0.11 10.39 -4.59
CA SER A 31 0.62 11.66 -4.58
C SER A 31 2.11 11.54 -4.91
N ILE A 32 2.66 10.32 -4.96
CA ILE A 32 4.10 10.06 -5.12
C ILE A 32 4.44 9.29 -6.40
N SER A 33 5.67 9.44 -6.87
CA SER A 33 6.27 8.70 -7.99
C SER A 33 7.64 8.15 -7.58
N PRO A 34 7.67 7.11 -6.72
CA PRO A 34 8.91 6.54 -6.23
C PRO A 34 9.59 5.65 -7.28
N LYS A 35 10.92 5.49 -7.22
CA LYS A 35 11.62 4.42 -7.95
C LYS A 35 11.47 3.06 -7.25
N ARG A 36 11.32 3.07 -5.93
CA ARG A 36 11.19 1.87 -5.08
C ARG A 36 10.19 2.03 -3.96
N VAL A 37 9.43 0.99 -3.68
CA VAL A 37 8.55 0.83 -2.52
C VAL A 37 9.06 -0.34 -1.67
N ILE A 38 9.22 -0.13 -0.37
CA ILE A 38 9.51 -1.19 0.60
C ILE A 38 8.29 -1.30 1.51
N LEU A 39 7.63 -2.46 1.47
CA LEU A 39 6.58 -2.85 2.39
C LEU A 39 7.25 -3.60 3.54
N ASN A 40 7.39 -2.95 4.69
CA ASN A 40 8.13 -3.44 5.85
C ASN A 40 7.16 -4.00 6.90
N GLY A 41 7.15 -5.33 7.09
CA GLY A 41 6.33 -5.98 8.12
C GLY A 41 4.91 -6.27 7.66
N ASP A 42 3.94 -6.14 8.58
CA ASP A 42 2.57 -6.64 8.43
C ASP A 42 1.70 -5.75 7.52
N PHE A 43 2.02 -5.73 6.23
CA PHE A 43 1.26 -4.96 5.25
C PHE A 43 -0.16 -5.53 5.05
N ILE A 44 -0.30 -6.85 5.01
CA ILE A 44 -1.59 -7.56 5.10
C ILE A 44 -1.57 -8.39 6.37
N ASP A 45 -2.53 -8.16 7.26
CA ASP A 45 -2.67 -8.97 8.46
C ASP A 45 -3.57 -10.18 8.17
N MET A 46 -2.93 -11.32 7.89
CA MET A 46 -3.64 -12.57 7.59
C MET A 46 -4.21 -13.26 8.84
N TRP A 47 -3.69 -12.94 10.02
CA TRP A 47 -4.13 -13.52 11.30
C TRP A 47 -5.41 -12.85 11.80
N ASN A 48 -5.50 -11.52 11.68
CA ASN A 48 -6.70 -10.74 12.03
C ASN A 48 -7.63 -10.50 10.84
N PHE A 49 -7.38 -11.14 9.70
CA PHE A 49 -8.19 -10.98 8.50
C PHE A 49 -9.65 -11.39 8.73
N ARG A 50 -10.55 -10.41 8.57
CA ARG A 50 -11.99 -10.66 8.64
C ARG A 50 -12.52 -10.88 7.23
N LYS A 51 -12.90 -12.13 6.90
CA LYS A 51 -13.40 -12.52 5.57
C LYS A 51 -14.53 -11.64 5.00
N TYR A 52 -15.34 -11.02 5.85
CA TYR A 52 -16.46 -10.16 5.46
C TYR A 52 -16.14 -8.65 5.50
N TYR A 53 -14.92 -8.28 5.88
CA TYR A 53 -14.49 -6.90 6.00
C TYR A 53 -13.33 -6.62 5.05
N TRP A 54 -13.69 -6.12 3.87
CA TRP A 54 -12.73 -5.66 2.87
C TRP A 54 -13.28 -4.42 2.16
N PRO A 55 -13.15 -3.22 2.76
CA PRO A 55 -13.62 -1.98 2.14
C PRO A 55 -12.95 -1.73 0.79
N GLU A 56 -13.63 -1.04 -0.13
CA GLU A 56 -13.08 -0.73 -1.46
C GLU A 56 -11.72 0.00 -1.40
N ALA A 57 -11.52 0.84 -0.38
CA ALA A 57 -10.25 1.53 -0.14
C ALA A 57 -9.07 0.57 -0.03
N HIS A 58 -9.27 -0.62 0.55
CA HIS A 58 -8.21 -1.64 0.64
C HIS A 58 -7.82 -2.18 -0.74
N MET A 59 -8.83 -2.45 -1.57
CA MET A 59 -8.60 -2.87 -2.95
C MET A 59 -7.91 -1.76 -3.75
N HIS A 60 -8.21 -0.49 -3.49
CA HIS A 60 -7.58 0.63 -4.17
C HIS A 60 -6.08 0.76 -3.83
N VAL A 61 -5.68 0.49 -2.58
CA VAL A 61 -4.27 0.39 -2.19
C VAL A 61 -3.55 -0.70 -3.01
N ILE A 62 -4.12 -1.91 -3.06
CA ILE A 62 -3.54 -3.03 -3.81
C ILE A 62 -3.41 -2.70 -5.30
N ARG A 63 -4.47 -2.16 -5.90
CA ARG A 63 -4.44 -1.76 -7.32
C ARG A 63 -3.38 -0.71 -7.59
N THR A 64 -3.24 0.27 -6.70
CA THR A 64 -2.22 1.33 -6.84
C THR A 64 -0.81 0.74 -6.81
N LEU A 65 -0.52 -0.19 -5.90
CA LEU A 65 0.77 -0.88 -5.84
C LEU A 65 1.02 -1.74 -7.09
N ILE A 66 0.02 -2.48 -7.56
CA ILE A 66 0.14 -3.24 -8.82
C ILE A 66 0.41 -2.30 -10.00
N THR A 67 -0.30 -1.16 -10.09
CA THR A 67 -0.04 -0.16 -11.13
C THR A 67 1.36 0.42 -11.06
N MET A 68 1.90 0.66 -9.85
CA MET A 68 3.29 1.08 -9.68
C MET A 68 4.26 0.00 -10.20
N MET A 69 4.02 -1.26 -9.82
CA MET A 69 4.84 -2.40 -10.28
C MET A 69 4.83 -2.54 -11.81
N THR A 70 3.66 -2.38 -12.45
CA THR A 70 3.57 -2.41 -13.93
C THR A 70 4.27 -1.23 -14.61
N ASN A 71 4.50 -0.13 -13.88
CA ASN A 71 5.23 1.05 -14.34
C ASN A 71 6.71 1.01 -13.90
N SER A 72 7.26 -0.19 -13.71
CA SER A 72 8.68 -0.42 -13.39
C SER A 72 9.14 0.20 -12.06
N VAL A 73 8.23 0.35 -11.09
CA VAL A 73 8.61 0.65 -9.70
C VAL A 73 8.94 -0.66 -9.00
N ASP A 74 10.14 -0.75 -8.42
CA ASP A 74 10.53 -1.93 -7.65
C ASP A 74 9.71 -1.98 -6.35
N ILE A 75 9.02 -3.09 -6.09
CA ILE A 75 8.30 -3.29 -4.83
C ILE A 75 8.93 -4.47 -4.09
N TYR A 76 9.42 -4.21 -2.88
CA TYR A 76 9.97 -5.22 -1.96
C TYR A 76 9.00 -5.42 -0.80
N TYR A 77 8.79 -6.67 -0.41
CA TYR A 77 8.11 -7.03 0.83
C TYR A 77 9.16 -7.64 1.77
N LEU A 78 9.30 -7.09 2.97
CA LEU A 78 10.22 -7.54 4.02
C LEU A 78 9.46 -8.17 5.18
#